data_AF-A0A1I0NU72-F1
#
_entry.id   AF-A0A1I0NU72-F1
#
_cell.length_a   1.000
_cell.length_b   1.000
_cell.length_c   1.000
_cell.angle_alpha   90.00
_cell.angle_beta   90.00
_cell.angle_gamma   90.00
#
_symmetry.space_group_name_H-M   'P 1'
#
loop_
_entity.id
_entity.type
_entity.pdbx_description
1 polymer ?
#
loop_
_entity_poly.entity_id
_entity_poly.type
_entity_poly.pdbx_seq_one_letter_code
_entity_poly.pdbx_strand_id
1 'polypeptide(L)'
;MENKITFKYGFINQILIIFSTGILFLTIIGGFIGDSAKQSSTMFSLGSEGLSFSVILQFLAVAIMIAALKEFIYSEKFLKNMMALWRTVIFLFSIIVIIIGFIIAFGWFPVESAEGWIGFFVSFGVCFIISTLSMVIRTRLESRKYEESFEKYKREHQEGDGEEDGIR
;
A
#
# COMPACT_ATOMS: atom_id res chain seq x y z
N MET A 1 -8.87 13.48 -25.15
CA MET A 1 -9.94 12.83 -24.35
C MET A 1 -9.52 11.45 -23.84
N GLU A 2 -8.75 10.68 -24.61
CA GLU A 2 -8.18 9.37 -24.24
C GLU A 2 -7.52 9.33 -22.85
N ASN A 3 -6.68 10.31 -22.53
CA ASN A 3 -5.94 10.37 -21.26
C ASN A 3 -6.86 10.46 -20.02
N LYS A 4 -8.02 11.13 -20.11
CA LYS A 4 -8.99 11.22 -19.00
C LYS A 4 -9.75 9.90 -18.79
N ILE A 5 -9.97 9.15 -19.86
CA ILE A 5 -10.69 7.88 -19.81
C ILE A 5 -9.80 6.83 -19.16
N THR A 6 -8.56 6.69 -19.63
CA THR A 6 -7.57 5.77 -19.05
C THR A 6 -7.31 6.07 -17.57
N PHE A 7 -7.24 7.35 -17.20
CA PHE A 7 -7.11 7.76 -15.79
C PHE A 7 -8.32 7.34 -14.93
N LYS A 8 -9.55 7.58 -15.40
CA LYS A 8 -10.78 7.17 -14.69
C LYS A 8 -10.88 5.65 -14.53
N TYR A 9 -10.52 4.89 -15.57
CA TYR A 9 -10.49 3.42 -15.50
C TYR A 9 -9.44 2.93 -14.49
N GLY A 10 -8.25 3.53 -14.47
CA GLY A 10 -7.22 3.21 -13.49
C GLY A 10 -7.69 3.44 -12.04
N PHE A 11 -8.34 4.59 -11.81
CA PHE A 11 -8.89 4.94 -10.50
C PHE A 11 -9.96 3.96 -10.02
N ILE A 12 -10.96 3.67 -10.86
CA ILE A 12 -12.04 2.72 -10.53
C ILE A 12 -11.47 1.32 -10.31
N ASN A 13 -10.58 0.86 -11.18
CA ASN A 13 -9.93 -0.44 -11.03
C ASN A 13 -9.20 -0.55 -9.69
N GLN A 14 -8.49 0.50 -9.29
CA GLN A 14 -7.79 0.50 -8.02
C GLN A 14 -8.74 0.45 -6.81
N ILE A 15 -9.85 1.19 -6.86
CA ILE A 15 -10.89 1.11 -5.82
C ILE A 15 -11.42 -0.33 -5.71
N LEU A 16 -11.74 -0.95 -6.86
CA LEU A 16 -12.27 -2.32 -6.89
C LEU A 16 -11.27 -3.35 -6.38
N ILE A 17 -9.98 -3.20 -6.70
CA ILE A 17 -8.92 -4.09 -6.19
C ILE A 17 -8.83 -3.95 -4.66
N ILE A 18 -8.70 -2.74 -4.13
CA ILE A 18 -8.58 -2.50 -2.68
C ILE A 18 -9.82 -3.03 -1.95
N PHE A 19 -11.00 -2.72 -2.47
CA PHE A 19 -12.27 -3.17 -1.90
C PHE A 19 -12.39 -4.70 -1.92
N SER A 20 -12.18 -5.34 -3.07
CA SER A 20 -12.32 -6.79 -3.21
C SER A 20 -11.32 -7.54 -2.34
N THR A 21 -10.05 -7.10 -2.34
CA THR A 21 -9.03 -7.69 -1.45
C THR A 21 -9.40 -7.52 0.02
N GLY A 22 -9.85 -6.32 0.43
CA GLY A 22 -10.27 -6.05 1.81
C GLY A 22 -11.44 -6.92 2.27
N ILE A 23 -12.50 -7.03 1.46
CA ILE A 23 -13.67 -7.87 1.76
C ILE A 23 -13.31 -9.35 1.82
N LEU A 24 -12.40 -9.81 0.94
CA LEU A 24 -11.93 -11.20 0.95
C LEU A 24 -11.18 -11.50 2.25
N PHE A 25 -10.26 -10.62 2.66
CA PHE A 25 -9.58 -10.73 3.95
C PHE A 25 -10.55 -10.71 5.13
N LEU A 26 -11.53 -9.80 5.14
CA LEU A 26 -12.56 -9.76 6.18
C LEU A 26 -13.40 -11.02 6.24
N THR A 27 -13.76 -11.57 5.09
CA THR A 27 -14.56 -12.81 5.01
C THR A 27 -13.76 -13.98 5.58
N ILE A 28 -12.46 -14.08 5.26
CA ILE A 28 -11.58 -15.11 5.83
C ILE A 28 -11.48 -14.93 7.35
N ILE A 29 -11.16 -13.72 7.82
CA ILE A 29 -11.00 -13.46 9.25
C ILE A 29 -12.32 -13.67 10.01
N GLY A 30 -13.43 -13.21 9.45
CA GLY A 30 -14.77 -13.40 10.01
C GLY A 30 -15.20 -14.87 10.06
N GLY A 31 -14.80 -15.69 9.07
CA GLY A 31 -15.06 -17.13 9.10
C GLY A 31 -14.30 -17.87 10.20
N PHE A 32 -13.10 -17.41 10.57
CA PHE A 32 -12.28 -18.05 11.62
C PHE A 32 -12.51 -17.48 13.02
N ILE A 33 -12.77 -16.17 13.15
CA ILE A 33 -12.75 -15.42 14.42
C ILE A 33 -14.08 -14.68 14.68
N GLY A 34 -15.01 -14.64 13.72
CA GLY A 34 -16.23 -13.84 13.79
C GLY A 34 -17.12 -14.17 14.99
N ASP A 35 -17.27 -15.45 15.35
CA ASP A 35 -18.11 -15.85 16.49
C ASP A 35 -17.52 -15.47 17.84
N SER A 36 -16.18 -15.43 17.96
CA SER A 36 -15.50 -14.92 19.16
C SER A 36 -15.52 -13.38 19.22
N ALA A 37 -15.52 -12.70 18.07
CA ALA A 37 -15.52 -11.25 17.97
C ALA A 37 -16.92 -10.61 18.05
N LYS A 38 -17.99 -11.41 17.98
CA LYS A 38 -19.40 -10.97 17.98
C LYS A 38 -19.78 -10.11 19.20
N GLN A 39 -19.14 -10.33 20.35
CA GLN A 39 -19.37 -9.54 21.58
C GLN A 39 -18.54 -8.26 21.69
N SER A 40 -17.47 -8.11 20.91
CA SER A 40 -16.50 -7.02 21.09
C SER A 40 -16.55 -5.97 19.97
N SER A 41 -16.88 -6.37 18.74
CA SER A 41 -16.70 -5.50 17.57
C SER A 41 -17.97 -5.31 16.74
N THR A 42 -18.32 -4.05 16.47
CA THR A 42 -19.47 -3.70 15.58
C THR A 42 -19.28 -4.23 14.16
N MET A 43 -18.02 -4.40 13.72
CA MET A 43 -17.67 -5.03 12.44
C MET A 43 -18.17 -6.47 12.31
N PHE A 44 -18.15 -7.21 13.41
CA PHE A 44 -18.55 -8.62 13.47
C PHE A 44 -19.88 -8.78 14.19
N SER A 45 -20.78 -7.78 14.15
CA SER A 45 -22.04 -7.87 14.89
C SER A 45 -22.92 -9.06 14.46
N LEU A 46 -22.74 -9.53 13.22
CA LEU A 46 -23.35 -10.76 12.70
C LEU A 46 -22.53 -12.04 12.98
N GLY A 47 -21.30 -11.94 13.50
CA GLY A 47 -20.42 -13.07 13.75
C GLY A 47 -19.99 -13.78 12.45
N SER A 48 -20.05 -15.11 12.45
CA SER A 48 -19.79 -15.92 11.24
C SER A 48 -20.94 -15.93 10.23
N GLU A 49 -22.11 -15.37 10.57
CA GLU A 49 -23.30 -15.33 9.69
C GLU A 49 -23.13 -14.36 8.51
N GLY A 50 -22.15 -13.45 8.57
CA GLY A 50 -21.77 -12.58 7.46
C GLY A 50 -21.37 -11.16 7.85
N LEU A 51 -21.13 -10.32 6.85
CA LEU A 51 -20.82 -8.89 7.03
C LEU A 51 -22.09 -8.05 6.91
N SER A 52 -22.27 -7.10 7.82
CA SER A 52 -23.36 -6.11 7.72
C SER A 52 -23.17 -5.21 6.50
N PHE A 53 -24.27 -4.81 5.84
CA PHE A 53 -24.25 -3.84 4.74
C PHE A 53 -23.53 -2.53 5.11
N SER A 54 -23.60 -2.11 6.38
CA SER A 54 -22.89 -0.92 6.86
C SER A 54 -21.37 -1.09 6.77
N VAL A 55 -20.84 -2.25 7.16
CA VAL A 55 -19.40 -2.55 7.12
C VAL A 55 -18.91 -2.60 5.68
N ILE A 56 -19.69 -3.20 4.78
CA ILE A 56 -19.37 -3.26 3.34
C ILE A 56 -19.26 -1.83 2.77
N LEU A 57 -20.21 -0.95 3.09
CA LEU A 57 -20.17 0.45 2.64
C LEU A 57 -19.02 1.24 3.27
N GLN A 58 -18.70 0.99 4.55
CA GLN A 58 -17.55 1.62 5.21
C GLN A 58 -16.23 1.20 4.54
N PHE A 59 -16.06 -0.08 4.18
CA PHE A 59 -14.89 -0.55 3.42
C PHE A 59 -14.81 0.02 2.02
N LEU A 60 -15.95 0.20 1.35
CA LEU A 60 -15.99 0.87 0.06
C LEU A 60 -15.54 2.34 0.20
N ALA A 61 -16.00 3.05 1.23
CA ALA A 61 -15.56 4.42 1.51
C ALA A 61 -14.06 4.50 1.80
N VAL A 62 -13.51 3.58 2.59
CA VAL A 62 -12.07 3.46 2.83
C VAL A 62 -11.31 3.21 1.52
N ALA A 63 -11.78 2.30 0.67
CA ALA A 63 -11.14 2.00 -0.62
C ALA A 63 -11.09 3.23 -1.54
N ILE A 64 -12.19 4.01 -1.59
CA ILE A 64 -12.25 5.27 -2.34
C ILE A 64 -11.24 6.29 -1.78
N MET A 65 -11.19 6.45 -0.46
CA MET A 65 -10.27 7.38 0.21
C MET A 65 -8.80 7.00 -0.02
N ILE A 66 -8.45 5.72 0.12
CA ILE A 66 -7.08 5.23 -0.14
C ILE A 66 -6.72 5.42 -1.61
N ALA A 67 -7.63 5.12 -2.54
CA ALA A 67 -7.37 5.33 -3.96
C ALA A 67 -7.15 6.82 -4.29
N ALA A 68 -7.99 7.71 -3.76
CA ALA A 68 -7.87 9.15 -3.96
C ALA A 68 -6.58 9.70 -3.35
N LEU A 69 -6.24 9.26 -2.15
CA LEU A 69 -5.01 9.62 -1.46
C LEU A 69 -3.77 9.12 -2.22
N LYS A 70 -3.82 7.90 -2.78
CA LYS A 70 -2.73 7.40 -3.61
C LYS A 70 -2.56 8.27 -4.84
N GLU A 71 -3.62 8.60 -5.58
CA GLU A 71 -3.53 9.52 -6.73
C GLU A 71 -2.98 10.89 -6.31
N PHE A 72 -3.36 11.40 -5.15
CA PHE A 72 -2.87 12.68 -4.62
C PHE A 72 -1.37 12.64 -4.28
N ILE A 73 -0.92 11.65 -3.50
CA ILE A 73 0.49 11.47 -3.13
C ILE A 73 1.33 11.07 -4.35
N TYR A 74 0.74 10.27 -5.26
CA TYR A 74 1.39 9.80 -6.48
C TYR A 74 1.37 10.81 -7.65
N SER A 75 0.65 11.92 -7.50
CA SER A 75 0.69 13.03 -8.44
C SER A 75 2.06 13.72 -8.45
N GLU A 76 2.57 14.03 -9.64
CA GLU A 76 3.84 14.73 -9.87
C GLU A 76 3.90 16.12 -9.19
N LYS A 77 2.75 16.69 -8.82
CA LYS A 77 2.65 18.04 -8.25
C LYS A 77 3.13 18.14 -6.80
N PHE A 78 3.06 17.07 -5.99
CA PHE A 78 3.30 17.18 -4.54
C PHE A 78 4.70 16.72 -4.11
N LEU A 79 5.39 15.88 -4.90
CA LEU A 79 6.63 15.22 -4.48
C LEU A 79 7.65 15.08 -5.63
N LYS A 80 7.89 16.16 -6.38
CA LYS A 80 8.82 16.18 -7.53
C LYS A 80 10.27 15.82 -7.18
N ASN A 81 10.65 15.84 -5.90
CA ASN A 81 12.05 15.73 -5.46
C ASN A 81 12.29 14.81 -4.24
N MET A 82 11.33 13.98 -3.83
CA MET A 82 11.54 13.07 -2.70
C MET A 82 11.87 11.65 -3.16
N MET A 83 12.86 11.05 -2.50
CA MET A 83 13.23 9.64 -2.68
C MET A 83 11.98 8.76 -2.58
N ALA A 84 11.81 7.80 -3.50
CA ALA A 84 10.64 6.93 -3.58
C ALA A 84 10.31 6.25 -2.23
N LEU A 85 11.32 6.14 -1.35
CA LEU A 85 11.17 5.63 0.00
C LEU A 85 10.21 6.46 0.85
N TRP A 86 10.43 7.77 0.89
CA TRP A 86 9.67 8.68 1.75
C TRP A 86 8.21 8.80 1.32
N ARG A 87 7.94 8.77 0.01
CA ARG A 87 6.59 8.77 -0.56
C ARG A 87 5.75 7.58 -0.08
N THR A 88 6.38 6.41 0.00
CA THR A 88 5.72 5.18 0.45
C THR A 88 5.45 5.24 1.96
N VAL A 89 6.39 5.78 2.74
CA VAL A 89 6.23 5.99 4.19
C VAL A 89 5.08 6.95 4.48
N ILE A 90 4.99 8.09 3.79
CA ILE A 90 3.88 9.04 3.94
C ILE A 90 2.54 8.39 3.57
N PHE A 91 2.50 7.62 2.48
CA PHE A 91 1.29 6.92 2.06
C PHE A 91 0.83 5.90 3.11
N LEU A 92 1.73 5.08 3.63
CA LEU A 92 1.43 4.13 4.71
C LEU A 92 0.93 4.83 5.97
N PHE A 93 1.61 5.90 6.40
CA PHE A 93 1.19 6.68 7.55
C PHE A 93 -0.22 7.27 7.35
N SER A 94 -0.51 7.78 6.16
CA SER A 94 -1.82 8.35 5.84
C SER A 94 -2.93 7.30 5.84
N ILE A 95 -2.65 6.06 5.40
CA ILE A 95 -3.60 4.94 5.53
C ILE A 95 -3.90 4.66 7.00
N ILE A 96 -2.89 4.63 7.88
CA ILE A 96 -3.09 4.42 9.32
C ILE A 96 -4.05 5.46 9.89
N VAL A 97 -3.83 6.74 9.58
CA VAL A 97 -4.68 7.83 10.07
C VAL A 97 -6.12 7.67 9.59
N ILE A 98 -6.33 7.29 8.33
CA ILE A 98 -7.68 6.99 7.79
C ILE A 98 -8.32 5.84 8.58
N ILE A 99 -7.60 4.73 8.77
CA ILE A 99 -8.16 3.57 9.47
C ILE A 99 -8.47 3.89 10.94
N ILE A 100 -7.58 4.61 11.65
CA ILE A 100 -7.84 5.07 13.02
C ILE A 100 -9.08 5.98 13.07
N GLY A 101 -9.22 6.90 12.12
CA GLY A 101 -10.41 7.75 12.00
C GLY A 101 -11.69 6.93 11.85
N PHE A 102 -11.67 5.88 11.02
CA PHE A 102 -12.81 4.97 10.85
C PHE A 102 -13.08 4.12 12.11
N ILE A 103 -12.04 3.66 12.81
CA ILE A 103 -12.18 2.93 14.08
C ILE A 103 -12.92 3.78 15.10
N ILE A 104 -12.53 5.05 15.26
CA ILE A 104 -13.14 5.97 16.21
C ILE A 104 -14.57 6.35 15.78
N ALA A 105 -14.78 6.64 14.48
CA ALA A 105 -16.07 7.10 13.97
C ALA A 105 -17.14 5.99 13.91
N PHE A 106 -16.75 4.76 13.59
CA PHE A 106 -17.67 3.63 13.41
C PHE A 106 -17.57 2.57 14.51
N GLY A 107 -16.67 2.75 15.49
CA GLY A 107 -16.51 1.84 16.61
C GLY A 107 -16.16 0.42 16.18
N TRP A 108 -15.29 0.26 15.17
CA TRP A 108 -14.95 -1.05 14.58
C TRP A 108 -14.46 -2.07 15.61
N PHE A 109 -13.76 -1.61 16.66
CA PHE A 109 -13.45 -2.36 17.87
C PHE A 109 -13.41 -1.39 19.07
N PRO A 110 -13.51 -1.89 20.33
CA PRO A 110 -13.51 -1.03 21.50
C PRO A 110 -12.16 -0.33 21.64
N VAL A 111 -12.15 1.00 21.55
CA VAL A 111 -10.93 1.81 21.70
C VAL A 111 -10.28 1.61 23.08
N GLU A 112 -11.07 1.21 24.07
CA GLU A 112 -10.62 0.93 25.43
C GLU A 112 -10.02 -0.47 25.61
N SER A 113 -10.22 -1.40 24.66
CA SER A 113 -9.67 -2.77 24.77
C SER A 113 -8.29 -2.88 24.13
N ALA A 114 -7.29 -3.29 24.93
CA ALA A 114 -5.92 -3.48 24.47
C ALA A 114 -5.81 -4.56 23.37
N GLU A 115 -6.68 -5.57 23.40
CA GLU A 115 -6.69 -6.68 22.44
C GLU A 115 -6.95 -6.21 20.99
N GLY A 116 -7.87 -5.26 20.79
CA GLY A 116 -8.16 -4.69 19.46
C GLY A 116 -6.97 -3.91 18.89
N TRP A 117 -6.29 -3.15 19.73
CA TRP A 117 -5.08 -2.42 19.36
C TRP A 117 -3.92 -3.35 19.03
N ILE A 118 -3.74 -4.45 19.78
CA ILE A 118 -2.71 -5.46 19.48
C ILE A 118 -2.95 -6.05 18.09
N GLY A 119 -4.18 -6.46 17.77
CA GLY A 119 -4.52 -6.96 16.43
C GLY A 119 -4.21 -5.96 15.31
N PHE A 120 -4.54 -4.68 15.54
CA PHE A 120 -4.24 -3.60 14.61
C PHE A 120 -2.72 -3.42 14.41
N PHE A 121 -1.94 -3.32 15.49
CA PHE A 121 -0.49 -3.14 15.41
C PHE A 121 0.22 -4.35 14.82
N VAL A 122 -0.27 -5.58 15.07
CA VAL A 122 0.26 -6.80 14.45
C VAL A 122 -0.01 -6.78 12.94
N SER A 123 -1.24 -6.50 12.51
CA SER A 123 -1.57 -6.39 11.08
C SER A 123 -0.79 -5.28 10.39
N PHE A 124 -0.70 -4.11 11.03
CA PHE A 124 0.08 -2.99 10.54
C PHE A 124 1.57 -3.35 10.46
N GLY A 125 2.12 -3.99 11.48
CA GLY A 125 3.51 -4.43 11.51
C GLY A 125 3.84 -5.40 10.38
N VAL A 126 2.97 -6.38 10.12
CA VAL A 126 3.13 -7.31 9.00
C VAL A 126 3.10 -6.56 7.65
N CYS A 127 2.11 -5.68 7.44
CA CYS A 127 2.02 -4.86 6.23
C CYS A 127 3.24 -3.94 6.06
N PHE A 128 3.74 -3.37 7.16
CA PHE A 128 4.92 -2.52 7.17
C PHE A 128 6.18 -3.31 6.79
N ILE A 129 6.40 -4.48 7.41
CA ILE A 129 7.52 -5.37 7.10
C ILE A 129 7.50 -5.74 5.61
N ILE A 130 6.37 -6.18 5.08
CA ILE A 130 6.22 -6.53 3.66
C ILE A 130 6.56 -5.34 2.75
N SER A 131 6.08 -4.14 3.13
CA SER A 131 6.35 -2.92 2.38
C SER A 131 7.83 -2.53 2.41
N THR A 132 8.48 -2.62 3.58
CA THR A 132 9.90 -2.37 3.76
C THR A 132 10.76 -3.39 3.00
N LEU A 133 10.41 -4.69 3.05
CA LEU A 133 11.12 -5.71 2.27
C LEU A 133 11.00 -5.45 0.76
N SER A 134 9.79 -5.18 0.26
CA SER A 134 9.55 -4.87 -1.15
C SER A 134 10.38 -3.68 -1.62
N MET A 135 10.50 -2.68 -0.75
CA MET A 135 11.33 -1.49 -0.97
C MET A 135 12.83 -1.82 -1.00
N VAL A 136 13.34 -2.55 0.00
CA VAL A 136 14.76 -2.94 0.06
C VAL A 136 15.15 -3.79 -1.15
N ILE A 137 14.29 -4.71 -1.59
CA ILE A 137 14.51 -5.52 -2.80
C ILE A 137 14.60 -4.62 -4.04
N ARG A 138 13.67 -3.67 -4.20
CA ARG A 138 13.71 -2.70 -5.30
C ARG A 138 15.01 -1.88 -5.28
N THR A 139 15.40 -1.37 -4.13
CA THR A 139 16.65 -0.61 -3.97
C THR A 139 17.86 -1.45 -4.35
N ARG A 140 17.94 -2.72 -3.91
CA ARG A 140 19.04 -3.63 -4.27
C ARG A 140 19.10 -3.94 -5.77
N LEU A 141 17.95 -4.10 -6.42
CA LEU A 141 17.85 -4.33 -7.86
C LEU A 141 18.29 -3.09 -8.65
N GLU A 142 17.86 -1.89 -8.24
CA GLU A 142 18.33 -0.63 -8.83
C GLU A 142 19.84 -0.48 -8.64
N SER A 143 20.37 -0.71 -7.43
CA SER A 143 21.82 -0.62 -7.17
C SER A 143 22.64 -1.52 -8.11
N ARG A 144 22.22 -2.76 -8.33
CA ARG A 144 22.89 -3.68 -9.28
C ARG A 144 22.86 -3.16 -10.72
N LYS A 145 21.73 -2.61 -11.15
CA LYS A 145 21.58 -2.06 -12.51
C LYS A 145 22.45 -0.82 -12.73
N TYR A 146 22.62 0.02 -11.69
CA TYR A 146 23.54 1.16 -11.74
C TYR A 146 25.00 0.71 -11.83
N GLU A 147 25.39 -0.30 -11.06
CA GLU A 147 26.74 -0.88 -11.10
C GLU A 147 27.08 -1.44 -12.48
N GLU A 148 26.16 -2.22 -13.08
CA GLU A 148 26.33 -2.77 -14.44
C GLU A 148 26.43 -1.67 -15.50
N SER A 149 25.64 -0.60 -15.38
CA SER A 149 25.67 0.52 -16.32
C SER A 149 26.95 1.34 -16.18
N PHE A 150 27.48 1.47 -14.96
CA PHE A 150 28.73 2.17 -14.68
C PHE A 150 29.95 1.38 -15.17
N GLU A 151 29.97 0.05 -14.96
CA GLU A 151 31.01 -0.80 -15.54
C GLU A 151 31.01 -0.78 -17.06
N LYS A 152 29.83 -0.82 -17.68
CA LYS A 152 29.71 -0.77 -19.14
C LYS A 152 30.24 0.56 -19.71
N TYR A 153 29.90 1.67 -19.07
CA TYR A 153 30.42 3.00 -19.45
C TYR A 153 31.95 3.08 -19.31
N LYS A 154 32.51 2.51 -18.24
CA LYS A 154 33.98 2.49 -18.01
C LYS A 154 34.71 1.65 -19.06
N ARG A 155 34.15 0.51 -19.47
CA ARG A 155 34.73 -0.33 -20.54
C ARG A 155 34.70 0.37 -21.90
N GLU A 156 33.58 0.98 -22.26
CA GLU A 156 33.44 1.73 -23.52
C GLU A 156 34.39 2.95 -23.59
N HIS A 157 34.67 3.63 -22.46
CA HIS A 157 35.63 4.73 -22.44
C HIS A 157 37.11 4.28 -22.33
N GLN A 158 37.39 3.10 -21.75
CA GLN A 158 38.75 2.56 -21.72
C GLN A 158 39.17 1.88 -23.04
N GLU A 159 38.22 1.31 -23.78
CA GLU A 159 38.48 0.71 -25.10
C GLU A 159 38.66 1.79 -26.19
N GLY A 160 37.93 2.91 -26.11
CA GLY A 160 38.08 4.04 -27.04
C GLY A 160 39.43 4.77 -26.94
N ASP A 161 40.00 4.90 -25.72
CA ASP A 161 41.33 5.50 -25.52
C ASP A 161 42.48 4.53 -25.90
N GLY A 162 42.23 3.22 -25.95
CA GLY A 162 43.22 2.21 -26.31
C GLY A 162 43.37 1.94 -27.82
N GLU A 163 42.33 2.21 -28.61
CA GLU A 163 42.37 2.08 -30.07
C GLU A 163 43.04 3.27 -30.78
N GLU A 164 43.04 4.48 -30.19
CA GLU A 164 43.74 5.65 -30.77
C GLU A 164 45.28 5.56 -30.65
N ASP A 165 45.82 4.86 -29.65
CA ASP A 165 47.27 4.71 -29.43
C ASP A 165 47.90 3.53 -30.22
N GLY A 166 47.08 2.65 -30.83
CA GLY A 166 47.54 1.50 -31.61
C GLY A 166 47.71 1.74 -33.12
N ILE A 167 47.33 2.92 -33.63
CA ILE A 167 47.33 3.28 -35.06
C ILE A 167 48.43 4.32 -35.40
N ARG A 168 49.38 4.59 -34.50
CA ARG A 168 50.54 5.46 -34.78
C ARG A 168 51.85 4.71 -34.89
#